data_AF-A0AAW8TG18-F1
#
_entry.id   AF-A0AAW8TG18-F1
#
_cell.length_a   1.000
_cell.length_b   1.000
_cell.length_c   1.000
_cell.angle_alpha   90.00
_cell.angle_beta   90.00
_cell.angle_gamma   90.00
#
_symmetry.space_group_name_H-M   'P 1'
#
loop_
_entity.id
_entity.type
_entity.pdbx_description
1 polymer ?
#
loop_
_entity_poly.entity_id
_entity_poly.type
_entity_poly.pdbx_seq_one_letter_code
_entity_poly.pdbx_strand_id
1 'polypeptide(L)'
;MKEVVRIGKKEGPDIYSWHSIYKELAQLIGTEATIQIYQEFKGTQVHFPVRLIRPDALPYVLNNEYNGKNLRKLAHYYGYSERHLRRIITDNKEKADENHVNDHSLPYLLDLTKNEKGKKNEE
;
A
#
# COMPACT_ATOMS: atom_id res chain seq x y z
N MET A 1 -46.04 -9.63 -31.42
CA MET A 1 -45.28 -8.39 -31.19
C MET A 1 -44.03 -8.77 -30.41
N LYS A 2 -42.86 -8.71 -31.06
CA LYS A 2 -41.56 -8.96 -30.45
C LYS A 2 -40.95 -7.63 -29.98
N GLU A 3 -40.18 -7.76 -28.90
CA GLU A 3 -39.18 -6.82 -28.38
C GLU A 3 -39.63 -5.54 -27.68
N VAL A 4 -39.22 -5.47 -26.40
CA VAL A 4 -38.37 -4.36 -25.96
C VAL A 4 -37.27 -4.95 -25.07
N VAL A 5 -36.17 -5.41 -25.68
CA VAL A 5 -34.95 -5.72 -24.94
C VAL A 5 -34.36 -4.39 -24.49
N ARG A 6 -34.61 -4.02 -23.24
CA ARG A 6 -33.91 -2.91 -22.60
C ARG A 6 -32.47 -3.37 -22.36
N ILE A 7 -31.59 -3.07 -23.32
CA ILE A 7 -30.13 -3.12 -23.10
C ILE A 7 -29.79 -1.91 -22.22
N GLY A 8 -30.12 -2.00 -20.93
CA GLY A 8 -29.90 -0.96 -19.95
C GLY A 8 -28.66 -1.31 -19.11
N LYS A 9 -27.60 -0.51 -19.27
CA LYS A 9 -26.34 -0.47 -18.49
C LYS A 9 -25.55 -1.79 -18.41
N LYS A 10 -24.26 -1.72 -18.76
CA LYS A 10 -23.26 -2.74 -18.38
C LYS A 10 -23.07 -2.71 -16.86
N GLU A 11 -24.05 -3.18 -16.09
CA GLU A 11 -23.84 -3.45 -14.68
C GLU A 11 -23.14 -4.81 -14.64
N GLY A 12 -21.88 -4.84 -14.18
CA GLY A 12 -21.14 -6.07 -13.97
C GLY A 12 -21.90 -7.04 -13.05
N PRO A 13 -21.43 -8.29 -12.89
CA PRO A 13 -22.08 -9.24 -12.00
C PRO A 13 -22.30 -8.62 -10.62
N ASP A 14 -23.51 -8.77 -10.10
CA ASP A 14 -23.91 -8.20 -8.81
C ASP A 14 -22.90 -8.57 -7.72
N ILE A 15 -22.49 -7.58 -6.92
CA ILE A 15 -21.49 -7.72 -5.86
C ILE A 15 -21.92 -8.81 -4.87
N TYR A 16 -23.22 -8.98 -4.64
CA TYR A 16 -23.76 -10.02 -3.77
C TYR A 16 -23.44 -11.45 -4.27
N SER A 17 -23.11 -11.62 -5.55
CA SER A 17 -22.71 -12.90 -6.14
C SER A 17 -21.20 -13.18 -6.04
N TRP A 18 -20.39 -12.22 -5.59
CA TRP A 18 -18.94 -12.40 -5.51
C TRP A 18 -18.54 -13.24 -4.28
N HIS A 19 -17.36 -13.88 -4.35
CA HIS A 19 -16.76 -14.50 -3.17
C HIS A 19 -16.50 -13.47 -2.07
N SER A 20 -16.51 -13.90 -0.81
CA SER A 20 -16.36 -13.02 0.37
C SER A 20 -15.15 -12.09 0.28
N ILE A 21 -13.99 -12.62 -0.11
CA ILE A 21 -12.76 -11.83 -0.26
C ILE A 21 -12.91 -10.69 -1.27
N TYR A 22 -13.58 -10.92 -2.41
CA TYR A 22 -13.81 -9.87 -3.40
C TYR A 22 -14.90 -8.89 -2.95
N LYS A 23 -15.84 -9.30 -2.10
CA LYS A 23 -16.79 -8.36 -1.46
C LYS A 23 -16.07 -7.43 -0.49
N GLU A 24 -15.19 -7.98 0.35
CA GLU A 24 -14.36 -7.22 1.27
C GLU A 24 -13.44 -6.25 0.52
N LEU A 25 -12.78 -6.72 -0.55
CA LEU A 25 -11.98 -5.85 -1.42
C LEU A 25 -12.86 -4.77 -2.06
N ALA A 26 -14.05 -5.09 -2.58
CA ALA A 26 -14.94 -4.10 -3.17
C ALA A 26 -15.37 -3.02 -2.17
N GLN A 27 -15.56 -3.39 -0.90
CA GLN A 27 -15.86 -2.43 0.17
C GLN A 27 -14.66 -1.55 0.53
N LEU A 28 -13.44 -2.10 0.47
CA LEU A 28 -12.21 -1.39 0.84
C LEU A 28 -11.69 -0.47 -0.26
N ILE A 29 -11.65 -0.94 -1.52
CA ILE A 29 -10.99 -0.25 -2.64
C ILE A 29 -11.94 0.04 -3.82
N GLY A 30 -13.20 -0.37 -3.74
CA GLY A 30 -14.19 -0.19 -4.80
C GLY A 30 -14.27 -1.37 -5.78
N THR A 31 -15.38 -1.44 -6.52
CA THR A 31 -15.69 -2.55 -7.43
C THR A 31 -14.75 -2.61 -8.63
N GLU A 32 -14.41 -1.46 -9.23
CA GLU A 32 -13.56 -1.37 -10.41
C GLU A 32 -12.13 -1.91 -10.14
N ALA A 33 -11.50 -1.43 -9.08
CA ALA A 33 -10.18 -1.90 -8.66
C ALA A 33 -10.19 -3.39 -8.29
N THR A 34 -11.26 -3.87 -7.65
CA THR A 34 -11.41 -5.29 -7.32
C THR A 34 -11.51 -6.17 -8.58
N ILE A 35 -12.21 -5.71 -9.62
CA ILE A 35 -12.28 -6.42 -10.90
C ILE A 35 -10.90 -6.49 -11.56
N GLN A 36 -10.11 -5.41 -11.51
CA GLN A 36 -8.74 -5.43 -12.03
C GLN A 36 -7.87 -6.48 -11.32
N ILE A 37 -7.92 -6.53 -9.98
CA ILE A 37 -7.22 -7.56 -9.20
C ILE A 37 -7.69 -8.97 -9.60
N TYR A 38 -8.99 -9.18 -9.73
CA TYR A 38 -9.52 -10.47 -10.18
C TYR A 38 -8.99 -10.85 -11.57
N GLN A 39 -8.98 -9.91 -12.52
CA GLN A 39 -8.52 -10.20 -13.89
C GLN A 39 -7.05 -10.59 -13.95
N GLU A 40 -6.20 -9.91 -13.17
CA GLU A 40 -4.76 -10.15 -13.14
C GLU A 40 -4.39 -11.43 -12.37
N PHE A 41 -5.04 -11.70 -11.24
CA PHE A 41 -4.65 -12.78 -10.33
C PHE A 41 -5.52 -14.03 -10.40
N LYS A 42 -6.61 -14.07 -11.19
CA LYS A 42 -7.46 -15.26 -11.32
C LYS A 42 -6.64 -16.50 -11.72
N GLY A 43 -6.88 -17.60 -11.03
CA GLY A 43 -6.15 -18.87 -11.26
C GLY A 43 -4.80 -18.96 -10.55
N THR A 44 -4.35 -17.90 -9.86
CA THR A 44 -3.17 -17.93 -8.99
C THR A 44 -3.57 -17.83 -7.52
N GLN A 45 -2.79 -18.45 -6.62
CA GLN A 45 -2.91 -18.24 -5.18
C GLN A 45 -1.95 -17.14 -4.75
N VAL A 46 -2.49 -16.03 -4.25
CA VAL A 46 -1.71 -14.90 -3.72
C VAL A 46 -1.68 -14.99 -2.20
N HIS A 47 -0.48 -14.99 -1.63
CA HIS A 47 -0.28 -14.93 -0.19
C HIS A 47 0.26 -13.56 0.20
N PHE A 48 -0.51 -12.79 0.98
CA PHE A 48 -0.07 -11.49 1.48
C PHE A 48 0.90 -11.67 2.66
N PRO A 49 2.12 -11.11 2.58
CA PRO A 49 3.02 -11.08 3.73
C PRO A 49 2.40 -10.28 4.89
N VAL A 50 2.73 -10.66 6.13
CA VAL A 50 2.30 -9.94 7.34
C VAL A 50 2.83 -8.50 7.36
N ARG A 51 3.98 -8.25 6.70
CA ARG A 51 4.63 -6.95 6.67
C ARG A 51 4.50 -6.33 5.29
N LEU A 52 4.05 -5.07 5.27
CA LEU A 52 3.95 -4.28 4.04
C LEU A 52 5.33 -3.92 3.49
N ILE A 53 6.27 -3.54 4.38
CA ILE A 53 7.62 -3.12 4.00
C ILE A 53 8.60 -4.27 4.14
N ARG A 54 9.38 -4.48 3.08
CA ARG A 54 10.49 -5.44 3.08
C ARG A 54 11.64 -4.96 4.00
N PRO A 55 12.34 -5.86 4.70
CA PRO A 55 13.41 -5.48 5.64
C PRO A 55 14.57 -4.69 4.99
N ASP A 56 14.88 -4.97 3.73
CA ASP A 56 15.93 -4.31 2.94
C ASP A 56 15.55 -2.89 2.51
N ALA A 57 14.26 -2.61 2.33
CA ALA A 57 13.74 -1.28 2.01
C ALA A 57 13.56 -0.39 3.25
N LEU A 58 13.47 -0.98 4.45
CA LEU A 58 13.19 -0.29 5.70
C LEU A 58 14.19 0.84 6.06
N PRO A 59 15.51 0.70 5.81
CA PRO A 59 16.48 1.79 5.98
C PRO A 59 16.12 3.06 5.20
N TYR A 60 15.71 2.91 3.94
CA TYR A 60 15.34 4.03 3.07
C TYR A 60 14.08 4.73 3.57
N VAL A 61 13.06 3.96 3.98
CA VAL A 61 11.82 4.51 4.52
C VAL A 61 12.05 5.27 5.80
N LEU A 62 12.87 4.71 6.71
CA LEU A 62 13.23 5.40 7.94
C LEU A 62 13.99 6.69 7.67
N ASN A 63 14.93 6.71 6.74
CA ASN A 63 15.66 7.94 6.42
C ASN A 63 14.74 9.06 5.89
N ASN A 64 13.66 8.72 5.19
CA ASN A 64 12.72 9.70 4.63
C ASN A 64 11.62 10.13 5.60
N GLU A 65 11.11 9.20 6.42
CA GLU A 65 9.94 9.45 7.28
C GLU A 65 10.31 9.73 8.74
N TYR A 66 11.50 9.35 9.20
CA TYR A 66 11.90 9.51 10.59
C TYR A 66 12.26 10.98 10.90
N ASN A 67 11.49 11.61 11.80
CA ASN A 67 11.70 13.00 12.21
C ASN A 67 12.41 13.14 13.57
N GLY A 68 13.06 12.08 14.06
CA GLY A 68 13.69 12.03 15.37
C GLY A 68 12.76 11.62 16.52
N LYS A 69 11.45 11.88 16.42
CA LYS A 69 10.48 11.66 17.52
C LYS A 69 9.36 10.65 17.19
N ASN A 70 9.19 10.26 15.94
CA ASN A 70 8.09 9.41 15.47
C ASN A 70 8.40 7.90 15.40
N LEU A 71 9.51 7.42 15.98
CA LEU A 71 9.94 6.02 15.83
C LEU A 71 8.88 5.01 16.27
N ARG A 72 8.22 5.26 17.41
CA ARG A 72 7.16 4.40 17.95
C ARG A 72 5.98 4.28 17.00
N LYS A 73 5.62 5.38 16.33
CA LYS A 73 4.53 5.40 15.34
C LYS A 73 4.91 4.57 14.11
N LEU A 74 6.14 4.75 13.61
CA LEU A 74 6.65 3.99 12.46
C LEU A 74 6.76 2.48 12.77
N ALA A 75 7.22 2.12 13.98
CA ALA A 75 7.26 0.74 14.46
C ALA A 75 5.87 0.09 14.40
N HIS A 76 4.88 0.77 14.96
CA HIS A 76 3.52 0.26 14.99
C HIS A 76 2.90 0.16 13.60
N TYR A 77 3.07 1.20 12.77
CA TYR A 77 2.50 1.25 11.42
C TYR A 77 3.07 0.17 10.49
N TYR A 78 4.39 -0.06 10.54
CA TYR A 78 5.04 -1.06 9.68
C TYR A 78 5.12 -2.46 10.29
N GLY A 79 4.62 -2.66 11.52
CA GLY A 79 4.64 -3.95 12.19
C GLY A 79 6.04 -4.42 12.61
N TYR A 80 6.93 -3.49 12.94
CA TYR A 80 8.29 -3.76 13.44
C TYR A 80 8.43 -3.35 14.92
N SER A 81 9.40 -3.93 15.62
CA SER A 81 9.72 -3.47 16.98
C SER A 81 10.52 -2.17 16.95
N GLU A 82 10.29 -1.29 17.94
CA GLU A 82 11.11 -0.08 18.09
C GLU A 82 12.60 -0.41 18.17
N ARG A 83 12.95 -1.49 18.87
CA ARG A 83 14.34 -1.96 18.98
C ARG A 83 14.96 -2.22 17.62
N HIS A 84 14.23 -2.85 16.71
CA HIS A 84 14.73 -3.13 15.36
C HIS A 84 14.92 -1.85 14.55
N LEU A 85 13.96 -0.93 14.58
CA LEU A 85 14.09 0.36 13.88
C LEU A 85 15.24 1.21 14.46
N ARG A 86 15.43 1.24 15.78
CA ARG A 86 16.57 1.95 16.40
C ARG A 86 17.89 1.40 15.89
N ARG A 87 18.02 0.06 15.84
CA ARG A 87 19.22 -0.59 15.31
C ARG A 87 19.50 -0.15 13.88
N ILE A 88 18.48 -0.18 13.00
CA ILE A 88 18.66 0.25 11.61
C ILE A 88 19.11 1.71 11.52
N ILE A 89 18.56 2.60 12.35
CA ILE A 89 18.95 4.02 12.37
C ILE A 89 20.40 4.19 12.83
N THR A 90 20.84 3.43 13.84
CA THR A 90 22.23 3.44 14.29
C THR A 90 23.16 2.88 13.22
N ASP A 91 22.86 1.70 12.68
CA ASP A 91 23.64 1.04 11.64
C ASP A 91 23.73 1.91 10.36
N ASN A 92 22.68 2.68 10.03
CA ASN A 92 22.69 3.63 8.91
C ASN A 92 23.58 4.85 9.17
N LYS A 93 23.65 5.35 10.40
CA LYS A 93 24.55 6.46 10.75
C LYS A 93 26.01 6.05 10.61
N GLU A 94 26.34 4.83 11.03
CA GLU A 94 27.69 4.28 10.91
C GLU A 94 28.08 4.03 9.44
N LYS A 95 27.11 3.69 8.58
CA LYS A 95 27.33 3.48 7.14
C LYS A 95 27.33 4.76 6.30
N ALA A 96 26.79 5.87 6.79
CA ALA A 96 26.85 7.15 6.07
C ALA A 96 28.29 7.67 5.94
N ASP A 97 29.20 7.20 6.79
CA ASP A 97 30.63 7.48 6.72
C ASP A 97 31.38 6.58 5.70
N GLU A 98 30.73 5.53 5.17
CA GLU A 98 31.28 4.62 4.15
C GLU A 98 30.32 4.51 2.95
N ASN A 99 30.55 5.37 1.95
CA ASN A 99 29.79 5.45 0.70
C ASN A 99 29.41 4.08 0.10
N HIS A 100 28.12 3.77 0.05
CA HIS A 100 27.55 2.88 -0.96
C HIS A 100 26.17 3.37 -1.39
N VAL A 101 26.11 3.86 -2.63
CA VAL A 101 24.87 4.05 -3.39
C VAL A 101 24.37 2.67 -3.77
N ASN A 102 23.16 2.30 -3.38
CA ASN A 102 22.44 1.20 -4.02
C ASN A 102 21.05 1.67 -4.45
N ASP A 103 20.96 1.75 -5.76
CA ASP A 103 19.82 2.02 -6.63
C ASP A 103 18.65 1.08 -6.36
N HIS A 104 17.67 1.54 -5.58
CA HIS A 104 16.30 1.04 -5.65
C HIS A 104 15.35 2.19 -5.32
N SER A 105 15.05 3.01 -6.33
CA SER A 105 13.97 3.97 -6.30
C SER A 105 12.64 3.24 -6.10
N LEU A 106 12.12 3.23 -4.86
CA LEU A 106 10.77 2.75 -4.55
C LEU A 106 9.78 3.91 -4.74
N PRO A 107 9.00 3.95 -5.84
CA PRO A 107 8.19 5.12 -6.20
C PRO A 107 6.92 5.28 -5.34
N TYR A 108 6.49 4.22 -4.65
CA TYR A 108 5.14 4.12 -4.08
C TYR A 108 4.97 4.73 -2.68
N LEU A 109 6.02 5.26 -2.04
CA LEU A 109 5.90 5.98 -0.76
C LEU A 109 5.69 7.48 -0.93
N LEU A 110 6.02 8.04 -2.10
CA LEU A 110 5.95 9.48 -2.31
C LEU A 110 4.51 10.00 -2.45
N ASP A 111 3.57 9.16 -2.90
CA ASP A 111 2.21 9.59 -3.23
C ASP A 111 1.25 9.65 -2.03
N LEU A 112 1.52 8.91 -0.95
CA LEU A 112 0.70 8.98 0.27
C LEU A 112 0.86 10.31 1.01
N THR A 113 2.02 10.95 0.90
CA THR A 113 2.28 12.25 1.56
C THR A 113 1.76 13.46 0.78
N LYS A 114 1.50 13.30 -0.53
CA LYS A 114 0.95 14.38 -1.37
C LYS A 114 -0.55 14.56 -1.20
N ASN A 115 -1.27 13.50 -0.83
CA ASN A 115 -2.72 13.56 -0.71
C ASN A 115 -3.22 14.20 0.61
N GLU A 116 -2.35 14.35 1.63
CA GLU A 116 -2.70 15.02 2.89
C GLU A 116 -2.40 16.52 2.91
N LYS A 117 -1.53 17.01 2.01
CA LYS A 117 -1.21 18.46 1.93
C LYS A 117 -2.17 19.27 1.05
N GLY A 118 -3.11 18.61 0.36
CA GLY A 118 -4.12 19.27 -0.49
C GLY A 118 -5.43 19.65 0.20
N LYS A 119 -5.65 19.30 1.49
CA LYS A 119 -6.94 19.53 2.19
C LYS A 119 -6.89 20.57 3.33
N LYS A 120 -5.85 21.39 3.43
CA LYS A 120 -5.74 22.40 4.51
C LYS A 120 -5.65 23.86 4.05
N ASN A 121 -5.80 24.14 2.77
CA ASN A 121 -5.76 25.52 2.24
C ASN A 121 -6.98 25.83 1.37
N GLU A 122 -8.18 25.45 1.81
CA GLU A 122 -9.45 25.99 1.29
C GLU A 122 -10.45 26.06 2.45
N GLU A 123 -10.27 27.04 3.33
CA GLU A 123 -11.31 27.76 4.08
C GLU A 123 -10.70 28.95 4.82
#